data_AF-A0A4Q4MUI9-F1
#
_entry.id   AF-A0A4Q4MUI9-F1
#
_cell.length_a   1.000
_cell.length_b   1.000
_cell.length_c   1.000
_cell.angle_alpha   90.00
_cell.angle_beta   90.00
_cell.angle_gamma   90.00
#
_symmetry.space_group_name_H-M   'P 1'
#
loop_
_entity.id
_entity.type
_entity.pdbx_description
1 polymer ?
#
loop_
_entity_poly.entity_id
_entity_poly.type
_entity_poly.pdbx_seq_one_letter_code
_entity_poly.pdbx_strand_id
1 'polypeptide(L)'
;MVAQDPAFGETTRKDLFPLGLEFRNGQDVLSLYSVHPKPWCVPTTHESQAMVRHMPLAPYWGPRERVRDQTRYYISAASQASAFLARLTPQVRTSTRHLELHELHASVAYPECHARALIPFAVENSKLDIVRRVSLWNNVLASHHLQDYEKHRYGHGEGRTPMRDMHATEVTSTLAPWLTEVLALERAGMPPKAFSLVLEGEKDSMQPIFDILLEDASWQDALEQFPGKDIGSVYEMKRTGTGYKGFVSYFFDDLPKLMKNIIHGTAPVTFDHCSGRVWDVQNILTMNNTCHSMADWNKKWRSLRNRDVAPSLPDTWCTILGKYVCEDEEARSM
;
A
#
# COMPACT_ATOMS: atom_id res chain seq x y z
N MET A 1 -7.57 28.58 -0.59
CA MET A 1 -7.29 29.63 0.40
C MET A 1 -7.27 28.95 1.77
N VAL A 2 -6.12 28.39 2.15
CA VAL A 2 -5.94 27.69 3.42
C VAL A 2 -5.30 28.70 4.37
N ALA A 3 -5.98 28.97 5.48
CA ALA A 3 -5.51 29.87 6.51
C ALA A 3 -4.17 29.38 7.07
N GLN A 4 -3.23 30.31 7.19
CA GLN A 4 -1.97 30.12 7.90
C GLN A 4 -2.28 29.90 9.37
N ASP A 5 -2.11 28.67 9.85
CA ASP A 5 -2.06 28.38 11.28
C ASP A 5 -0.64 28.68 11.80
N PRO A 6 -0.43 29.64 12.72
CA PRO A 6 0.88 29.99 13.25
C PRO A 6 1.49 28.92 14.18
N ALA A 7 0.80 27.80 14.43
CA ALA A 7 1.28 26.74 15.33
C ALA A 7 2.44 25.90 14.74
N PHE A 8 2.77 26.04 13.45
CA PHE A 8 3.98 25.47 12.85
C PHE A 8 5.21 26.36 13.10
N GLY A 9 5.55 26.54 14.37
CA GLY A 9 6.77 27.21 14.82
C GLY A 9 8.03 26.42 14.47
N GLU A 10 9.11 27.16 14.24
CA GLU A 10 10.44 26.81 13.69
C GLU A 10 11.15 25.55 14.22
N THR A 11 10.60 24.87 15.23
CA THR A 11 11.21 23.71 15.89
C THR A 11 11.07 22.40 15.09
N THR A 12 10.19 22.34 14.08
CA THR A 12 9.95 21.11 13.27
C THR A 12 10.85 20.97 12.04
N ARG A 13 11.70 21.95 11.72
CA ARG A 13 12.50 21.92 10.48
C ARG A 13 13.60 20.85 10.46
N LYS A 14 14.07 20.38 11.62
CA LYS A 14 15.12 19.36 11.72
C LYS A 14 14.62 17.96 12.09
N ASP A 15 13.47 17.86 12.75
CA ASP A 15 13.03 16.58 13.32
C ASP A 15 12.14 15.75 12.39
N LEU A 16 11.64 16.33 11.29
CA LEU A 16 10.82 15.62 10.30
C LEU A 16 11.64 14.82 9.28
N PHE A 17 12.95 15.07 9.17
CA PHE A 17 13.83 14.37 8.21
C PHE A 17 15.20 14.10 8.84
N PRO A 18 15.46 12.89 9.37
CA PRO A 18 16.80 12.51 9.83
C PRO A 18 17.82 12.38 8.69
N LEU A 19 17.44 12.71 7.44
CA LEU A 19 18.21 12.47 6.22
C LEU A 19 18.85 13.73 5.61
N GLY A 20 18.73 14.92 6.21
CA GLY A 20 19.48 16.10 5.74
C GLY A 20 19.13 16.58 4.33
N LEU A 21 17.87 16.48 3.90
CA LEU A 21 17.41 16.96 2.59
C LEU A 21 17.59 18.49 2.47
N GLU A 22 18.36 18.95 1.48
CA GLU A 22 18.52 20.38 1.17
C GLU A 22 17.60 20.78 0.01
N PHE A 23 16.66 21.69 0.27
CA PHE A 23 15.84 22.28 -0.80
C PHE A 23 16.60 23.43 -1.47
N ARG A 24 16.33 23.68 -2.77
CA ARG A 24 16.93 24.84 -3.45
C ARG A 24 16.45 26.13 -2.79
N ASN A 25 17.20 27.22 -2.94
CA ASN A 25 16.83 28.52 -2.39
C ASN A 25 15.39 28.91 -2.78
N GLY A 26 14.53 29.12 -1.77
CA GLY A 26 13.11 29.46 -1.95
C GLY A 26 12.16 28.27 -2.12
N GLN A 27 12.64 27.03 -2.03
CA GLN A 27 11.82 25.82 -2.00
C GLN A 27 11.74 25.24 -0.58
N ASP A 28 10.63 24.57 -0.29
CA ASP A 28 10.40 23.77 0.91
C ASP A 28 9.56 22.53 0.55
N VAL A 29 9.15 21.74 1.55
CA VAL A 29 8.30 20.57 1.34
C VAL A 29 6.96 20.92 0.68
N LEU A 30 6.43 22.12 0.92
CA LEU A 30 5.17 22.59 0.33
C LEU A 30 5.33 22.89 -1.16
N SER A 31 6.54 23.25 -1.59
CA SER A 31 6.84 23.43 -3.02
C SER A 31 6.65 22.15 -3.84
N LEU A 32 6.77 20.96 -3.24
CA LEU A 32 6.44 19.68 -3.91
C LEU A 32 4.96 19.58 -4.27
N TYR A 33 4.09 20.17 -3.44
CA TYR A 33 2.65 20.18 -3.67
C TYR A 33 2.20 21.24 -4.68
N SER A 34 3.02 22.27 -4.94
CA SER A 34 2.67 23.32 -5.91
C SER A 34 2.56 22.81 -7.35
N VAL A 35 3.15 21.65 -7.67
CA VAL A 35 3.04 21.01 -8.98
C VAL A 35 1.66 20.35 -9.16
N HIS A 36 0.86 20.24 -8.10
CA HIS A 36 -0.45 19.58 -8.08
C HIS A 36 -0.43 18.21 -8.80
N PRO A 37 0.55 17.34 -8.50
CA PRO A 37 0.62 16.06 -9.18
C PRO A 37 -0.67 15.28 -8.89
N LYS A 38 -1.24 14.66 -9.93
CA LYS A 38 -2.30 13.66 -9.77
C LYS A 38 -1.59 12.32 -9.61
N PRO A 39 -1.39 11.81 -8.38
CA PRO A 39 -0.55 10.63 -8.15
C PRO A 39 -1.10 9.38 -8.84
N TRP A 40 -2.38 9.38 -9.18
CA TRP A 40 -3.08 8.32 -9.91
C TRP A 40 -2.99 8.41 -11.45
N CYS A 41 -2.42 9.48 -12.01
CA CYS A 41 -2.28 9.67 -13.46
C CYS A 41 -0.84 9.46 -13.92
N VAL A 42 -0.69 9.06 -15.19
CA VAL A 42 0.63 9.08 -15.84
C VAL A 42 1.04 10.53 -16.07
N PRO A 43 2.15 11.00 -15.48
CA PRO A 43 2.60 12.37 -15.70
C PRO A 43 3.06 12.54 -17.15
N THR A 44 2.73 13.70 -17.73
CA THR A 44 3.32 14.15 -18.98
C THR A 44 4.80 14.46 -18.81
N THR A 45 5.56 14.52 -19.90
CA THR A 45 6.96 14.94 -19.88
C THR A 45 7.15 16.30 -19.22
N HIS A 46 6.20 17.23 -19.43
CA HIS A 46 6.25 18.55 -18.82
C HIS A 46 6.05 18.50 -17.30
N GLU A 47 5.05 17.75 -16.82
CA GLU A 47 4.81 17.55 -15.39
C GLU A 47 6.01 16.87 -14.72
N SER A 48 6.60 15.84 -15.35
CA SER A 48 7.82 15.19 -14.87
C SER A 48 8.99 16.15 -14.74
N GLN A 49 9.22 16.99 -15.75
CA GLN A 49 10.26 18.02 -15.69
C GLN A 49 9.99 19.06 -14.61
N ALA A 50 8.73 19.43 -14.39
CA ALA A 50 8.34 20.34 -13.31
C ALA A 50 8.63 19.69 -11.95
N MET A 51 8.19 18.45 -11.72
CA MET A 51 8.45 17.71 -10.48
C MET A 51 9.95 17.62 -10.18
N VAL A 52 10.79 17.30 -11.18
CA VAL A 52 12.26 17.23 -11.01
C VAL A 52 12.87 18.56 -10.56
N ARG A 53 12.31 19.71 -10.99
CA ARG A 53 12.80 21.03 -10.54
C ARG A 53 12.46 21.32 -9.08
N HIS A 54 11.41 20.69 -8.54
CA HIS A 54 10.94 20.87 -7.17
C HIS A 54 11.48 19.82 -6.19
N MET A 55 12.01 18.70 -6.69
CA MET A 55 12.66 17.71 -5.85
C MET A 55 13.83 18.36 -5.09
N PRO A 56 13.98 18.06 -3.77
CA PRO A 56 15.11 18.54 -3.01
C PRO A 56 16.41 18.15 -3.72
N LEU A 57 17.43 19.00 -3.60
CA LEU A 57 18.77 18.58 -3.92
C LEU A 57 19.03 17.42 -2.96
N ALA A 58 19.15 16.20 -3.52
CA ALA A 58 19.54 15.08 -2.69
C ALA A 58 20.80 15.54 -1.93
N PRO A 59 20.84 15.40 -0.59
CA PRO A 59 22.09 15.59 0.13
C PRO A 59 23.12 14.77 -0.61
N TYR A 60 24.35 15.26 -0.66
CA TYR A 60 25.45 14.60 -1.35
C TYR A 60 25.65 13.17 -0.78
N TRP A 61 24.79 12.21 -1.15
CA TRP A 61 25.12 10.80 -1.24
C TRP A 61 26.33 10.88 -2.15
N GLY A 62 27.52 10.63 -1.61
CA GLY A 62 28.78 10.91 -2.28
C GLY A 62 28.88 10.23 -3.66
N PRO A 63 30.06 10.18 -4.29
CA PRO A 63 30.27 9.37 -5.48
C PRO A 63 30.25 7.87 -5.12
N ARG A 64 29.25 7.39 -4.38
CA ARG A 64 28.75 6.03 -4.54
C ARG A 64 28.12 6.05 -5.91
N GLU A 65 28.60 5.15 -6.77
CA GLU A 65 28.13 4.98 -8.14
C GLU A 65 26.65 5.28 -8.23
N ARG A 66 26.22 5.95 -9.30
CA ARG A 66 24.81 5.91 -9.70
C ARG A 66 24.48 4.44 -9.87
N VAL A 67 24.10 3.81 -8.78
CA VAL A 67 23.44 2.55 -8.74
C VAL A 67 22.21 2.84 -9.56
N ARG A 68 22.29 2.51 -10.86
CA ARG A 68 21.12 2.54 -11.71
C ARG A 68 20.16 1.64 -10.99
N ASP A 69 19.08 2.22 -10.50
CA ASP A 69 17.98 1.43 -10.07
C ASP A 69 17.51 0.67 -11.31
N GLN A 70 17.95 -0.58 -11.38
CA GLN A 70 17.66 -1.51 -12.46
C GLN A 70 16.29 -2.17 -12.22
N THR A 71 15.53 -1.69 -11.25
CA THR A 71 14.18 -2.16 -10.99
C THR A 71 13.24 -1.61 -12.06
N ARG A 72 12.59 -2.52 -12.78
CA ARG A 72 11.52 -2.20 -13.72
C ARG A 72 10.22 -2.09 -12.96
N TYR A 73 9.53 -0.98 -13.13
CA TYR A 73 8.16 -0.82 -12.68
C TYR A 73 7.22 -0.64 -13.86
N TYR A 74 5.99 -1.07 -13.66
CA TYR A 74 4.91 -0.87 -14.62
C TYR A 74 4.05 0.32 -14.20
N ILE A 75 3.39 0.92 -15.19
CA ILE A 75 2.29 1.84 -14.94
C ILE A 75 1.05 0.98 -14.71
N SER A 76 0.33 1.24 -13.61
CA SER A 76 -0.88 0.50 -13.29
C SER A 76 -1.90 0.52 -14.43
N ALA A 77 -2.66 -0.56 -14.58
CA ALA A 77 -3.76 -0.67 -15.53
C ALA A 77 -4.82 0.43 -15.32
N ALA A 78 -5.11 0.82 -14.08
CA ALA A 78 -6.06 1.89 -13.78
C ALA A 78 -5.63 3.26 -14.35
N SER A 79 -4.36 3.64 -14.16
CA SER A 79 -3.82 4.89 -14.75
C SER A 79 -3.85 4.85 -16.28
N GLN A 80 -3.45 3.73 -16.89
CA GLN A 80 -3.46 3.57 -18.34
C GLN A 80 -4.89 3.63 -18.91
N ALA A 81 -5.84 2.98 -18.24
CA ALA A 81 -7.25 3.00 -18.63
C ALA A 81 -7.85 4.41 -18.54
N SER A 82 -7.52 5.18 -17.50
CA SER A 82 -7.97 6.58 -17.41
C SER A 82 -7.46 7.42 -18.58
N ALA A 83 -6.20 7.24 -18.98
CA ALA A 83 -5.60 7.94 -20.11
C ALA A 83 -6.21 7.51 -21.45
N PHE A 84 -6.56 6.23 -21.58
CA PHE A 84 -7.28 5.70 -22.73
C PHE A 84 -8.69 6.29 -22.83
N LEU A 85 -9.48 6.23 -21.75
CA LEU A 85 -10.85 6.77 -21.69
C LEU A 85 -10.87 8.26 -22.01
N ALA A 86 -9.89 9.04 -21.52
CA ALA A 86 -9.78 10.46 -21.82
C ALA A 86 -9.67 10.78 -23.33
N ARG A 87 -9.18 9.83 -24.14
CA ARG A 87 -9.04 9.98 -25.61
C ARG A 87 -10.29 9.55 -26.38
N LEU A 88 -11.24 8.87 -25.74
CA LEU A 88 -12.48 8.46 -26.37
C LEU A 88 -13.47 9.62 -26.45
N THR A 89 -14.39 9.56 -27.42
CA THR A 89 -15.49 10.54 -27.50
C THR A 89 -16.49 10.32 -26.35
N PRO A 90 -17.23 11.36 -25.92
CA PRO A 90 -18.26 11.21 -24.89
C PRO A 90 -19.32 10.14 -25.24
N GLN A 91 -19.66 10.00 -26.53
CA GLN A 91 -20.61 8.99 -26.99
C GLN A 91 -20.09 7.57 -26.73
N VAL A 92 -18.81 7.30 -27.01
CA VAL A 92 -18.21 5.99 -26.73
C VAL A 92 -18.16 5.75 -25.22
N ARG A 93 -17.67 6.72 -24.44
CA ARG A 93 -17.56 6.58 -22.98
C ARG A 93 -18.89 6.32 -22.29
N THR A 94 -19.94 7.03 -22.68
CA THR A 94 -21.31 6.83 -22.16
C THR A 94 -21.98 5.57 -22.67
N SER A 95 -21.43 4.91 -23.70
CA SER A 95 -21.89 3.61 -24.19
C SER A 95 -21.17 2.41 -23.56
N THR A 96 -19.95 2.59 -23.06
CA THR A 96 -19.18 1.56 -22.34
C THR A 96 -19.94 1.12 -21.09
N ARG A 97 -20.06 -0.19 -20.83
CA ARG A 97 -20.78 -0.71 -19.66
C ARG A 97 -19.87 -1.41 -18.67
N HIS A 98 -18.78 -1.97 -19.15
CA HIS A 98 -17.89 -2.80 -18.35
C HIS A 98 -16.44 -2.47 -18.69
N LEU A 99 -15.62 -2.32 -17.65
CA LEU A 99 -14.19 -2.08 -17.74
C LEU A 99 -13.49 -3.03 -16.77
N GLU A 100 -12.80 -4.02 -17.31
CA GLU A 100 -11.99 -4.97 -16.55
C GLU A 100 -10.51 -4.59 -16.67
N LEU A 101 -9.85 -4.42 -15.52
CA LEU A 101 -8.47 -3.97 -15.41
C LEU A 101 -7.63 -5.05 -14.75
N HIS A 102 -6.57 -5.49 -15.41
CA HIS A 102 -5.66 -6.53 -14.89
C HIS A 102 -4.33 -5.91 -14.46
N GLU A 103 -4.10 -5.85 -13.16
CA GLU A 103 -2.86 -5.40 -12.52
C GLU A 103 -1.95 -6.61 -12.28
N LEU A 104 -1.24 -7.03 -13.33
CA LEU A 104 -0.43 -8.26 -13.32
C LEU A 104 1.01 -8.07 -12.82
N HIS A 105 1.45 -6.81 -12.70
CA HIS A 105 2.84 -6.49 -12.44
C HIS A 105 3.00 -5.40 -11.37
N ALA A 106 4.11 -5.44 -10.64
CA ALA A 106 4.48 -4.44 -9.67
C ALA A 106 4.45 -3.05 -10.33
N SER A 107 3.63 -2.19 -9.74
CA SER A 107 3.36 -0.86 -10.27
C SER A 107 4.11 0.20 -9.49
N VAL A 108 4.53 1.26 -10.18
CA VAL A 108 5.26 2.38 -9.59
C VAL A 108 4.35 3.20 -8.65
N ALA A 109 4.97 3.84 -7.66
CA ALA A 109 4.34 4.74 -6.68
C ALA A 109 3.32 4.04 -5.77
N TYR A 110 2.08 4.53 -5.72
CA TYR A 110 1.02 4.11 -4.81
C TYR A 110 -0.17 3.56 -5.60
N PRO A 111 -0.01 2.38 -6.26
CA PRO A 111 -0.98 1.86 -7.22
C PRO A 111 -2.37 1.63 -6.65
N GLU A 112 -2.51 1.44 -5.34
CA GLU A 112 -3.80 1.37 -4.65
C GLU A 112 -4.69 2.56 -5.04
N CYS A 113 -4.17 3.79 -5.04
CA CYS A 113 -4.95 5.01 -5.28
C CYS A 113 -5.27 5.28 -6.75
N HIS A 114 -4.71 4.49 -7.68
CA HIS A 114 -4.83 4.77 -9.12
C HIS A 114 -6.26 4.62 -9.64
N ALA A 115 -7.13 3.88 -8.93
CA ALA A 115 -8.56 3.79 -9.23
C ALA A 115 -9.28 5.16 -9.16
N ARG A 116 -8.76 6.15 -8.41
CA ARG A 116 -9.31 7.51 -8.39
C ARG A 116 -9.33 8.18 -9.75
N ALA A 117 -8.41 7.82 -10.64
CA ALA A 117 -8.35 8.35 -12.00
C ALA A 117 -9.60 8.01 -12.83
N LEU A 118 -10.38 7.00 -12.41
CA LEU A 118 -11.56 6.52 -13.12
C LEU A 118 -12.86 7.19 -12.67
N ILE A 119 -12.83 7.92 -11.54
CA ILE A 119 -14.02 8.58 -10.96
C ILE A 119 -14.76 9.46 -11.98
N PRO A 120 -14.10 10.36 -12.76
CA PRO A 120 -14.81 11.21 -13.70
C PRO A 120 -15.63 10.42 -14.74
N PHE A 121 -15.12 9.26 -15.16
CA PHE A 121 -15.78 8.43 -16.17
C PHE A 121 -16.95 7.63 -15.59
N ALA A 122 -16.84 7.17 -14.34
CA ALA A 122 -17.96 6.56 -13.63
C ALA A 122 -19.07 7.57 -13.32
N VAL A 123 -18.71 8.82 -13.01
CA VAL A 123 -19.68 9.92 -12.82
C VAL A 123 -20.37 10.28 -14.15
N GLU A 124 -19.63 10.37 -15.26
CA GLU A 124 -20.20 10.62 -16.60
C GLU A 124 -21.17 9.51 -17.02
N ASN A 125 -20.89 8.27 -16.61
CA ASN A 125 -21.64 7.09 -16.99
C ASN A 125 -21.98 6.23 -15.77
N SER A 126 -23.15 6.47 -15.18
CA SER A 126 -23.65 5.74 -14.01
C SER A 126 -23.92 4.25 -14.24
N LYS A 127 -23.80 3.76 -15.48
CA LYS A 127 -23.91 2.35 -15.86
C LYS A 127 -22.56 1.69 -16.11
N LEU A 128 -21.45 2.41 -15.89
CA LEU A 128 -20.11 1.86 -15.99
C LEU A 128 -19.81 1.03 -14.74
N ASP A 129 -19.59 -0.25 -14.95
CA ASP A 129 -19.08 -1.20 -13.97
C ASP A 129 -17.57 -1.39 -14.18
N ILE A 130 -16.78 -1.19 -13.13
CA ILE A 130 -15.32 -1.26 -13.15
C ILE A 130 -14.89 -2.40 -12.23
N VAL A 131 -14.22 -3.40 -12.82
CA VAL A 131 -13.62 -4.50 -12.09
C VAL A 131 -12.11 -4.35 -12.16
N ARG A 132 -11.46 -4.16 -11.01
CA ARG A 132 -10.00 -4.13 -10.91
C ARG A 132 -9.51 -5.45 -10.34
N ARG A 133 -8.93 -6.28 -11.20
CA ARG A 133 -8.29 -7.55 -10.85
C ARG A 133 -6.81 -7.31 -10.59
N VAL A 134 -6.33 -7.72 -9.42
CA VAL A 134 -4.97 -7.43 -8.97
C VAL A 134 -4.29 -8.71 -8.55
N SER A 135 -3.15 -9.00 -9.19
CA SER A 135 -2.32 -10.13 -8.79
C SER A 135 -1.74 -9.86 -7.41
N LEU A 136 -2.13 -10.68 -6.42
CA LEU A 136 -1.63 -10.56 -5.06
C LEU A 136 -0.10 -10.67 -5.04
N TRP A 137 0.43 -11.70 -5.69
CA TRP A 137 1.87 -12.00 -5.68
C TRP A 137 2.68 -11.08 -6.58
N ASN A 138 2.27 -10.89 -7.84
CA ASN A 138 3.09 -10.18 -8.82
C ASN A 138 2.88 -8.66 -8.78
N ASN A 139 1.79 -8.16 -8.17
CA ASN A 139 1.55 -6.72 -8.02
C ASN A 139 1.63 -6.29 -6.56
N VAL A 140 0.67 -6.67 -5.71
CA VAL A 140 0.53 -6.11 -4.35
C VAL A 140 1.77 -6.36 -3.50
N LEU A 141 2.12 -7.64 -3.33
CA LEU A 141 3.21 -8.05 -2.47
C LEU A 141 4.59 -7.79 -3.11
N ALA A 142 4.71 -7.96 -4.43
CA ALA A 142 5.95 -7.63 -5.15
C ALA A 142 6.27 -6.13 -5.10
N SER A 143 5.29 -5.24 -5.28
CA SER A 143 5.50 -3.78 -5.16
C SER A 143 6.06 -3.40 -3.79
N HIS A 144 5.54 -4.01 -2.72
CA HIS A 144 6.04 -3.76 -1.37
C HIS A 144 7.48 -4.26 -1.19
N HIS A 145 7.77 -5.50 -1.62
CA HIS A 145 9.12 -6.05 -1.57
C HIS A 145 10.15 -5.21 -2.34
N LEU A 146 9.80 -4.72 -3.53
CA LEU A 146 10.70 -3.89 -4.33
C LEU A 146 10.97 -2.53 -3.65
N GLN A 147 9.94 -1.90 -3.09
CA GLN A 147 10.10 -0.66 -2.32
C GLN A 147 11.01 -0.84 -1.11
N ASP A 148 10.87 -1.94 -0.38
CA ASP A 148 11.74 -2.22 0.77
C ASP A 148 13.15 -2.57 0.35
N TYR A 149 13.32 -3.32 -0.74
CA TYR A 149 14.63 -3.59 -1.34
C TYR A 149 15.36 -2.29 -1.73
N GLU A 150 14.66 -1.33 -2.34
CA GLU A 150 15.20 -0.01 -2.67
C GLU A 150 15.62 0.76 -1.42
N LYS A 151 14.75 0.86 -0.40
CA LYS A 151 15.07 1.57 0.85
C LYS A 151 16.34 1.02 1.51
N HIS A 152 16.50 -0.30 1.57
CA HIS A 152 17.70 -0.92 2.13
C HIS A 152 18.94 -0.59 1.30
N ARG A 153 18.84 -0.66 -0.03
CA ARG A 153 19.94 -0.33 -0.95
C ARG A 153 20.40 1.11 -0.81
N TYR A 154 19.45 2.06 -0.75
CA TYR A 154 19.76 3.48 -0.54
C TYR A 154 20.34 3.73 0.86
N GLY A 155 19.75 3.14 1.91
CA GLY A 155 20.13 3.39 3.30
C GLY A 155 21.48 2.83 3.71
N HIS A 156 21.87 1.66 3.21
CA HIS A 156 23.06 0.95 3.70
C HIS A 156 24.24 0.98 2.71
N GLY A 157 24.02 1.29 1.43
CA GLY A 157 25.08 1.39 0.42
C GLY A 157 25.87 0.12 0.17
N GLU A 158 25.43 -1.01 0.72
CA GLU A 158 25.95 -2.34 0.45
C GLU A 158 25.11 -3.00 -0.66
N GLY A 159 25.72 -3.98 -1.34
CA GLY A 159 25.14 -4.69 -2.48
C GLY A 159 23.78 -5.32 -2.21
N ARG A 160 23.20 -5.91 -3.27
CA ARG A 160 21.84 -6.49 -3.30
C ARG A 160 21.49 -7.17 -1.97
N THR A 161 20.55 -6.62 -1.21
CA THR A 161 20.00 -7.33 -0.03
C THR A 161 19.49 -8.68 -0.51
N PRO A 162 19.79 -9.79 0.18
CA PRO A 162 19.25 -11.09 -0.22
C PRO A 162 17.73 -10.96 -0.37
N MET A 163 17.20 -11.43 -1.49
CA MET A 163 15.77 -11.50 -1.72
C MET A 163 15.23 -12.51 -0.70
N ARG A 164 14.70 -11.99 0.41
CA ARG A 164 14.15 -12.79 1.50
C ARG A 164 12.66 -12.99 1.27
N ASP A 165 12.15 -14.05 1.88
CA ASP A 165 10.72 -14.29 1.91
C ASP A 165 10.01 -13.18 2.70
N MET A 166 8.75 -12.93 2.37
CA MET A 166 7.91 -11.95 3.09
C MET A 166 7.65 -12.43 4.50
N HIS A 167 7.81 -11.57 5.50
CA HIS A 167 7.42 -11.95 6.85
C HIS A 167 5.90 -11.81 7.03
N ALA A 168 5.25 -12.75 7.72
CA ALA A 168 3.78 -12.73 7.86
C ALA A 168 3.23 -11.46 8.55
N THR A 169 4.07 -10.73 9.29
CA THR A 169 3.71 -9.42 9.87
C THR A 169 3.51 -8.31 8.84
N GLU A 170 4.05 -8.47 7.63
CA GLU A 170 4.04 -7.44 6.58
C GLU A 170 2.83 -7.58 5.65
N VAL A 171 2.18 -8.75 5.65
CA VAL A 171 1.07 -9.08 4.75
C VAL A 171 -0.09 -8.09 4.89
N THR A 172 -0.60 -7.91 6.11
CA THR A 172 -1.75 -7.05 6.35
C THR A 172 -1.41 -5.58 6.15
N SER A 173 -0.21 -5.12 6.54
CA SER A 173 0.23 -3.75 6.25
C SER A 173 0.40 -3.48 4.75
N THR A 174 0.76 -4.49 3.97
CA THR A 174 0.88 -4.38 2.51
C THR A 174 -0.48 -4.30 1.83
N LEU A 175 -1.47 -5.04 2.33
CA LEU A 175 -2.83 -5.07 1.78
C LEU A 175 -3.70 -3.91 2.28
N ALA A 176 -3.43 -3.37 3.47
CA ALA A 176 -4.22 -2.30 4.07
C ALA A 176 -4.42 -1.06 3.16
N PRO A 177 -3.39 -0.53 2.46
CA PRO A 177 -3.58 0.57 1.51
C PRO A 177 -4.60 0.25 0.41
N TRP A 178 -4.56 -0.96 -0.16
CA TRP A 178 -5.52 -1.40 -1.16
C TRP A 178 -6.94 -1.47 -0.60
N LEU A 179 -7.11 -2.07 0.58
CA LEU A 179 -8.41 -2.22 1.23
C LEU A 179 -9.03 -0.88 1.63
N THR A 180 -8.22 -0.01 2.25
CA THR A 180 -8.66 1.32 2.70
C THR A 180 -9.01 2.23 1.53
N GLU A 181 -8.28 2.14 0.43
CA GLU A 181 -8.54 2.94 -0.75
C GLU A 181 -9.87 2.58 -1.40
N VAL A 182 -10.22 1.29 -1.48
CA VAL A 182 -11.55 0.88 -1.98
C VAL A 182 -12.67 1.47 -1.14
N LEU A 183 -12.52 1.50 0.20
CA LEU A 183 -13.48 2.15 1.09
C LEU A 183 -13.52 3.67 0.91
N ALA A 184 -12.41 4.29 0.52
CA ALA A 184 -12.31 5.73 0.31
C ALA A 184 -12.88 6.20 -1.04
N LEU A 185 -12.96 5.32 -2.05
CA LEU A 185 -13.38 5.69 -3.41
C LEU A 185 -14.77 6.34 -3.45
N GLU A 186 -15.76 5.81 -2.72
CA GLU A 186 -17.10 6.41 -2.69
C GLU A 186 -17.08 7.84 -2.14
N ARG A 187 -16.33 8.06 -1.04
CA ARG A 187 -16.15 9.40 -0.46
C ARG A 187 -15.38 10.34 -1.38
N ALA A 188 -14.52 9.79 -2.24
CA ALA A 188 -13.79 10.53 -3.27
C ALA A 188 -14.65 10.85 -4.50
N GLY A 189 -15.90 10.35 -4.57
CA GLY A 189 -16.86 10.63 -5.63
C GLY A 189 -17.11 9.47 -6.60
N MET A 190 -16.55 8.28 -6.36
CA MET A 190 -16.92 7.09 -7.12
C MET A 190 -18.41 6.76 -6.86
N PRO A 191 -19.24 6.58 -7.90
CA PRO A 191 -20.62 6.16 -7.69
C PRO A 191 -20.70 4.81 -6.96
N PRO A 192 -21.67 4.63 -6.04
CA PRO A 192 -21.83 3.36 -5.34
C PRO A 192 -21.99 2.20 -6.31
N LYS A 193 -21.33 1.08 -6.03
CA LYS A 193 -21.33 -0.15 -6.85
C LYS A 193 -20.72 -0.02 -8.25
N ALA A 194 -20.14 1.12 -8.63
CA ALA A 194 -19.45 1.27 -9.92
C ALA A 194 -18.05 0.63 -9.92
N PHE A 195 -17.53 0.25 -8.76
CA PHE A 195 -16.18 -0.28 -8.63
C PHE A 195 -16.15 -1.53 -7.74
N SER A 196 -15.38 -2.53 -8.17
CA SER A 196 -15.01 -3.70 -7.38
C SER A 196 -13.52 -4.02 -7.51
N LEU A 197 -12.92 -4.52 -6.43
CA LEU A 197 -11.56 -5.03 -6.37
C LEU A 197 -11.60 -6.55 -6.23
N VAL A 198 -10.85 -7.25 -7.06
CA VAL A 198 -10.64 -8.69 -6.96
C VAL A 198 -9.15 -8.94 -6.77
N LEU A 199 -8.78 -9.55 -5.64
CA LEU A 199 -7.41 -9.99 -5.39
C LEU A 199 -7.27 -11.42 -5.91
N GLU A 200 -6.39 -11.60 -6.88
CA GLU A 200 -6.19 -12.84 -7.61
C GLU A 200 -4.86 -13.51 -7.27
N GLY A 201 -4.88 -14.84 -7.29
CA GLY A 201 -3.71 -15.68 -7.18
C GLY A 201 -4.10 -17.15 -7.21
N GLU A 202 -3.12 -18.03 -7.12
CA GLU A 202 -3.39 -19.47 -7.09
C GLU A 202 -4.05 -19.87 -5.77
N LYS A 203 -5.06 -20.74 -5.83
CA LYS A 203 -5.87 -21.13 -4.66
C LYS A 203 -5.02 -21.54 -3.45
N ASP A 204 -4.02 -22.38 -3.67
CA ASP A 204 -3.22 -22.97 -2.59
C ASP A 204 -2.27 -21.95 -1.92
N SER A 205 -1.95 -20.85 -2.60
CA SER A 205 -1.14 -19.75 -2.07
C SER A 205 -1.95 -18.56 -1.58
N MET A 206 -3.18 -18.38 -2.08
CA MET A 206 -4.09 -17.30 -1.67
C MET A 206 -4.69 -17.52 -0.28
N GLN A 207 -5.16 -18.73 0.04
CA GLN A 207 -5.84 -18.99 1.31
C GLN A 207 -4.98 -18.69 2.54
N PRO A 208 -3.68 -19.04 2.60
CA PRO A 208 -2.82 -18.66 3.72
C PRO A 208 -2.70 -17.15 3.94
N ILE A 209 -2.64 -16.36 2.87
CA ILE A 209 -2.61 -14.89 2.95
C ILE A 209 -3.94 -14.36 3.48
N PHE A 210 -5.05 -14.88 2.97
CA PHE A 210 -6.38 -14.51 3.42
C PHE A 210 -6.61 -14.88 4.89
N ASP A 211 -6.12 -16.05 5.33
CA ASP A 211 -6.18 -16.48 6.73
C ASP A 211 -5.40 -15.52 7.64
N ILE A 212 -4.22 -15.04 7.23
CA ILE A 212 -3.46 -14.02 7.98
C ILE A 212 -4.29 -12.75 8.17
N LEU A 213 -4.92 -12.24 7.10
CA LEU A 213 -5.80 -11.06 7.18
C LEU A 213 -6.98 -11.27 8.14
N LEU A 214 -7.62 -12.45 8.09
CA LEU A 214 -8.73 -12.77 8.97
C LEU A 214 -8.30 -12.87 10.44
N GLU A 215 -7.17 -13.52 10.69
CA GLU A 215 -6.62 -13.64 12.04
C GLU A 215 -6.21 -12.26 12.57
N ASP A 216 -5.57 -11.42 11.76
CA ASP A 216 -5.19 -10.05 12.14
C ASP A 216 -6.40 -9.16 12.41
N ALA A 217 -7.44 -9.26 11.59
CA ALA A 217 -8.66 -8.51 11.79
C ALA A 217 -9.44 -8.99 13.02
N SER A 218 -9.46 -10.30 13.30
CA SER A 218 -10.02 -10.87 14.53
C SER A 218 -9.21 -10.44 15.76
N TRP A 219 -7.89 -10.36 15.63
CA TRP A 219 -7.00 -9.89 16.68
C TRP A 219 -7.21 -8.40 16.97
N GLN A 220 -7.39 -7.56 15.94
CA GLN A 220 -7.73 -6.15 16.13
C GLN A 220 -9.11 -5.97 16.78
N ASP A 221 -10.11 -6.76 16.38
CA ASP A 221 -11.45 -6.76 17.01
C ASP A 221 -11.38 -7.12 18.51
N ALA A 222 -10.54 -8.10 18.86
CA ALA A 222 -10.25 -8.44 20.24
C ALA A 222 -9.48 -7.33 20.98
N LEU A 223 -8.50 -6.70 20.33
CA LEU A 223 -7.75 -5.58 20.88
C LEU A 223 -8.66 -4.41 21.26
N GLU A 224 -9.66 -4.11 20.43
CA GLU A 224 -10.61 -3.04 20.70
C GLU A 224 -11.47 -3.31 21.94
N GLN A 225 -11.60 -4.57 22.35
CA GLN A 225 -12.32 -5.01 23.55
C GLN A 225 -11.38 -5.32 24.73
N PHE A 226 -10.07 -5.36 24.51
CA PHE A 226 -9.09 -5.69 25.53
C PHE A 226 -9.01 -4.61 26.63
N PRO A 227 -9.26 -4.94 27.91
CA PRO A 227 -9.26 -3.95 29.00
C PRO A 227 -7.91 -3.25 29.21
N GLY A 228 -6.80 -3.92 28.88
CA GLY A 228 -5.45 -3.38 29.03
C GLY A 228 -4.98 -2.53 27.86
N LYS A 229 -5.83 -2.23 26.86
CA LYS A 229 -5.41 -1.49 25.66
C LYS A 229 -4.91 -0.07 25.94
N ASP A 230 -5.38 0.55 27.02
CA ASP A 230 -4.94 1.88 27.43
C ASP A 230 -3.68 1.83 28.33
N ILE A 231 -3.27 0.64 28.77
CA ILE A 231 -2.11 0.43 29.63
C ILE A 231 -0.85 0.31 28.76
N GLY A 232 0.05 1.28 28.90
CA GLY A 232 1.27 1.38 28.10
C GLY A 232 1.11 2.13 26.78
N SER A 233 -0.13 2.47 26.38
CA SER A 233 -0.39 3.29 25.19
C SER A 233 -0.26 4.79 25.44
N VAL A 234 -0.17 5.23 26.70
CA VAL A 234 0.02 6.64 27.09
C VAL A 234 1.28 7.25 26.48
N TYR A 235 2.35 6.46 26.31
CA TYR A 235 3.56 6.93 25.64
C TYR A 235 3.30 7.20 24.15
N GLU A 236 2.70 6.25 23.43
CA GLU A 236 2.32 6.45 22.02
C GLU A 236 1.30 7.59 21.86
N MET A 237 0.31 7.69 22.76
CA MET A 237 -0.63 8.81 22.77
C MET A 237 0.07 10.17 22.88
N LYS A 238 1.10 10.28 23.72
CA LYS A 238 1.89 11.52 23.84
C LYS A 238 2.82 11.75 22.65
N ARG A 239 3.32 10.70 22.01
CA ARG A 239 4.31 10.77 20.92
C ARG A 239 3.65 11.04 19.56
N THR A 240 2.55 10.36 19.27
CA THR A 240 1.91 10.33 17.95
C THR A 240 0.44 10.74 17.96
N GLY A 241 -0.18 10.85 19.15
CA GLY A 241 -1.62 11.09 19.27
C GLY A 241 -2.50 9.89 18.92
N THR A 242 -1.91 8.69 18.69
CA THR A 242 -2.65 7.52 18.22
C THR A 242 -2.99 6.51 19.32
N GLY A 243 -2.34 6.57 20.49
CA GLY A 243 -2.60 5.66 21.61
C GLY A 243 -2.39 4.20 21.23
N TYR A 244 -3.35 3.32 21.55
CA TYR A 244 -3.24 1.89 21.21
C TYR A 244 -3.30 1.63 19.69
N LYS A 245 -3.79 2.59 18.90
CA LYS A 245 -3.82 2.52 17.43
C LYS A 245 -2.43 2.71 16.80
N GLY A 246 -1.44 3.16 17.56
CA GLY A 246 -0.05 3.28 17.09
C GLY A 246 0.74 1.98 17.07
N PHE A 247 0.15 0.87 17.54
CA PHE A 247 0.83 -0.41 17.64
C PHE A 247 0.67 -1.26 16.37
N VAL A 248 1.64 -2.13 16.11
CA VAL A 248 1.72 -2.93 14.87
C VAL A 248 0.58 -3.92 14.68
N SER A 249 -0.15 -4.28 15.75
CA SER A 249 -1.34 -5.13 15.67
C SER A 249 -2.63 -4.35 15.36
N TYR A 250 -2.54 -3.05 15.06
CA TYR A 250 -3.65 -2.19 14.66
C TYR A 250 -3.35 -1.60 13.28
N PHE A 251 -4.24 -1.85 12.31
CA PHE A 251 -4.00 -1.51 10.91
C PHE A 251 -4.82 -0.30 10.46
N PHE A 252 -6.15 -0.41 10.50
CA PHE A 252 -7.08 0.68 10.23
C PHE A 252 -8.43 0.40 10.86
N ASP A 253 -9.17 1.46 11.17
CA ASP A 253 -10.41 1.42 11.96
C ASP A 253 -11.46 0.43 11.39
N ASP A 254 -11.63 0.41 10.07
CA ASP A 254 -12.67 -0.40 9.42
C ASP A 254 -12.24 -1.86 9.11
N LEU A 255 -11.01 -2.29 9.46
CA LEU A 255 -10.49 -3.61 9.07
C LEU A 255 -11.39 -4.78 9.54
N PRO A 256 -11.75 -4.90 10.83
CA PRO A 256 -12.63 -5.98 11.30
C PRO A 256 -13.97 -6.02 10.55
N LYS A 257 -14.59 -4.86 10.34
CA LYS A 257 -15.88 -4.73 9.67
C LYS A 257 -15.77 -5.10 8.18
N LEU A 258 -14.72 -4.62 7.50
CA LEU A 258 -14.48 -4.93 6.10
C LEU A 258 -14.29 -6.43 5.90
N MET A 259 -13.45 -7.09 6.70
CA MET A 259 -13.20 -8.53 6.55
C MET A 259 -14.47 -9.37 6.81
N LYS A 260 -15.30 -8.99 7.79
CA LYS A 260 -16.64 -9.60 7.98
C LYS A 260 -17.52 -9.44 6.74
N ASN A 261 -17.53 -8.26 6.12
CA ASN A 261 -18.29 -8.01 4.88
C ASN A 261 -17.74 -8.80 3.68
N ILE A 262 -16.43 -8.98 3.59
CA ILE A 262 -15.79 -9.81 2.55
C ILE A 262 -16.23 -11.27 2.69
N ILE A 263 -16.20 -11.83 3.90
CA ILE A 263 -16.67 -13.20 4.17
C ILE A 263 -18.14 -13.38 3.77
N HIS A 264 -18.99 -12.39 4.04
CA HIS A 264 -20.41 -12.43 3.67
C HIS A 264 -20.70 -12.04 2.22
N GLY A 265 -19.68 -11.69 1.43
CA GLY A 265 -19.85 -11.28 0.02
C GLY A 265 -20.57 -9.95 -0.17
N THR A 266 -20.55 -9.06 0.82
CA THR A 266 -21.21 -7.75 0.77
C THR A 266 -20.24 -6.57 0.59
N ALA A 267 -18.93 -6.84 0.60
CA ALA A 267 -17.91 -5.83 0.34
C ALA A 267 -17.65 -5.66 -1.17
N PRO A 268 -17.20 -4.47 -1.62
CA PRO A 268 -16.69 -4.26 -2.98
C PRO A 268 -15.31 -4.90 -3.21
N VAL A 269 -14.83 -5.74 -2.28
CA VAL A 269 -13.54 -6.43 -2.34
C VAL A 269 -13.80 -7.93 -2.26
N THR A 270 -13.12 -8.70 -3.10
CA THR A 270 -13.15 -10.16 -3.09
C THR A 270 -11.74 -10.74 -3.19
N PHE A 271 -11.56 -11.94 -2.66
CA PHE A 271 -10.33 -12.72 -2.78
C PHE A 271 -10.68 -14.01 -3.53
N ASP A 272 -10.09 -14.20 -4.70
CA ASP A 272 -10.40 -15.36 -5.52
C ASP A 272 -9.97 -16.67 -4.80
N HIS A 273 -10.83 -17.67 -4.89
CA HIS A 273 -10.64 -19.01 -4.31
C HIS A 273 -10.50 -19.09 -2.78
N CYS A 274 -10.72 -17.99 -2.06
CA CYS A 274 -10.65 -17.95 -0.61
C CYS A 274 -12.01 -18.19 0.04
N SER A 275 -11.99 -18.84 1.20
CA SER A 275 -13.16 -19.03 2.05
C SER A 275 -12.91 -18.50 3.46
N GLY A 276 -13.94 -17.92 4.06
CA GLY A 276 -13.90 -17.41 5.42
C GLY A 276 -13.88 -18.53 6.46
N ARG A 277 -13.21 -18.27 7.60
CA ARG A 277 -13.26 -19.13 8.79
C ARG A 277 -14.09 -18.46 9.90
N VAL A 278 -14.35 -19.22 10.97
CA VAL A 278 -15.08 -18.73 12.15
C VAL A 278 -14.31 -17.59 12.81
N TRP A 279 -15.02 -16.49 13.06
CA TRP A 279 -14.53 -15.29 13.72
C TRP A 279 -14.79 -15.35 15.23
N ASP A 280 -13.79 -15.67 16.05
CA ASP A 280 -13.96 -15.86 17.50
C ASP A 280 -13.07 -14.91 18.33
N VAL A 281 -13.64 -13.74 18.63
CA VAL A 281 -13.00 -12.72 19.47
C VAL A 281 -12.85 -13.18 20.92
N GLN A 282 -13.82 -13.94 21.43
CA GLN A 282 -13.83 -14.35 22.83
C GLN A 282 -12.72 -15.37 23.10
N ASN A 283 -12.47 -16.27 22.15
CA ASN A 283 -11.33 -17.19 22.23
C ASN A 283 -10.00 -16.44 22.23
N ILE A 284 -9.83 -15.43 21.36
CA ILE A 284 -8.61 -14.59 21.35
C ILE A 284 -8.43 -13.88 22.69
N LEU A 285 -9.47 -13.26 23.24
CA LEU A 285 -9.40 -12.61 24.57
C LEU A 285 -9.02 -13.61 25.66
N THR A 286 -9.60 -14.82 25.62
CA THR A 286 -9.35 -15.88 26.61
C THR A 286 -7.93 -16.40 26.53
N MET A 287 -7.41 -16.69 25.32
CA MET A 287 -6.02 -17.10 25.09
C MET A 287 -5.01 -16.02 25.48
N ASN A 288 -5.45 -14.76 25.50
CA ASN A 288 -4.64 -13.60 25.84
C ASN A 288 -4.93 -13.01 27.22
N ASN A 289 -5.61 -13.75 28.11
CA ASN A 289 -5.94 -13.28 29.46
C ASN A 289 -4.72 -12.92 30.35
N THR A 290 -3.53 -13.42 30.02
CA THR A 290 -2.26 -13.08 30.69
C THR A 290 -1.60 -11.82 30.16
N CYS A 291 -2.16 -11.16 29.14
CA CYS A 291 -1.69 -9.85 28.70
C CYS A 291 -2.16 -8.78 29.69
N HIS A 292 -1.24 -7.98 30.21
CA HIS A 292 -1.54 -6.91 31.15
C HIS A 292 -1.32 -5.51 30.54
N SER A 293 -0.73 -5.45 29.35
CA SER A 293 -0.40 -4.21 28.65
C SER A 293 -0.43 -4.39 27.14
N MET A 294 -0.39 -3.26 26.42
CA MET A 294 -0.19 -3.27 24.97
C MET A 294 1.13 -3.91 24.54
N ALA A 295 2.18 -3.84 25.38
CA ALA A 295 3.45 -4.49 25.07
C ALA A 295 3.31 -6.02 25.03
N ASP A 296 2.61 -6.60 26.01
CA ASP A 296 2.35 -8.05 26.06
C ASP A 296 1.51 -8.49 24.86
N TRP A 297 0.47 -7.72 24.54
CA TRP A 297 -0.41 -7.96 23.41
C TRP A 297 0.34 -8.02 22.09
N ASN A 298 1.19 -7.01 21.81
CA ASN A 298 1.99 -6.97 20.59
C ASN A 298 3.04 -8.07 20.54
N LYS A 299 3.66 -8.40 21.68
CA LYS A 299 4.64 -9.48 21.73
C LYS A 299 3.99 -10.81 21.34
N LYS A 300 2.78 -11.09 21.84
CA LYS A 300 2.03 -12.30 21.46
C LYS A 300 1.62 -12.28 19.99
N TRP A 301 1.08 -11.16 19.50
CA TRP A 301 0.73 -11.03 18.08
C TRP A 301 1.94 -11.33 17.17
N ARG A 302 3.10 -10.71 17.45
CA ARG A 302 4.35 -10.96 16.71
C ARG A 302 4.78 -12.42 16.75
N SER A 303 4.67 -13.07 17.91
CA SER A 303 5.07 -14.47 18.06
C SER A 303 4.22 -15.42 17.19
N LEU A 304 2.94 -15.14 17.00
CA LEU A 304 2.04 -15.91 16.13
C LEU A 304 2.29 -15.67 14.63
N ARG A 305 3.01 -14.58 14.30
CA ARG A 305 3.38 -14.18 12.95
C ARG A 305 4.86 -14.39 12.65
N ASN A 306 5.59 -15.07 13.52
CA ASN A 306 7.01 -15.35 13.32
C ASN A 306 7.21 -16.51 12.33
N ARG A 307 6.82 -16.26 11.07
CA ARG A 307 6.92 -17.18 9.94
C ARG A 307 6.99 -16.38 8.65
N ASP A 308 7.65 -16.95 7.67
CA ASP A 308 7.71 -16.40 6.33
C ASP A 308 6.53 -16.89 5.48
N VAL A 309 6.21 -16.13 4.45
CA VAL A 309 5.15 -16.41 3.49
C VAL A 309 5.73 -16.37 2.09
N ALA A 310 5.47 -17.42 1.33
CA ALA A 310 6.03 -17.63 0.00
C ALA A 310 4.93 -17.98 -1.01
N PRO A 311 5.11 -17.63 -2.29
CA PRO A 311 4.22 -18.07 -3.37
C PRO A 311 4.25 -19.61 -3.50
N SER A 312 3.25 -20.15 -4.20
CA SER A 312 3.22 -21.57 -4.58
C SER A 312 4.33 -21.87 -5.59
N LEU A 313 4.91 -23.08 -5.48
CA LEU A 313 5.88 -23.58 -6.45
C LEU A 313 5.25 -23.68 -7.85
N PRO A 314 6.01 -23.42 -8.93
CA PRO A 314 7.47 -23.25 -8.97
C PRO A 314 7.96 -21.83 -8.64
N ASP A 315 7.04 -20.90 -8.39
CA ASP A 315 7.42 -19.53 -8.07
C ASP A 315 8.04 -19.43 -6.67
N THR A 316 9.00 -18.52 -6.54
CA THR A 316 9.64 -18.09 -5.30
C THR A 316 9.71 -16.57 -5.32
N TRP A 317 9.99 -15.93 -4.19
CA TRP A 317 10.25 -14.49 -4.20
C TRP A 317 11.39 -14.11 -5.15
N CYS A 318 12.42 -14.94 -5.24
CA CYS A 318 13.49 -14.80 -6.22
C CYS A 318 12.98 -14.82 -7.68
N THR A 319 12.10 -15.75 -8.06
CA THR A 319 11.58 -15.82 -9.44
C THR A 319 10.62 -14.67 -9.74
N ILE A 320 9.75 -14.29 -8.79
CA ILE A 320 8.79 -13.19 -8.96
C ILE A 320 9.53 -11.87 -9.12
N LEU A 321 10.39 -11.55 -8.14
CA LEU A 321 11.08 -10.27 -8.10
C LEU A 321 12.21 -10.19 -9.14
N GLY A 322 12.79 -11.33 -9.53
CA GLY A 322 13.76 -11.43 -10.62
C GLY A 322 13.23 -10.91 -11.96
N LYS A 323 11.90 -10.94 -12.18
CA LYS A 323 11.25 -10.34 -13.37
C LYS A 323 11.45 -8.82 -13.46
N TYR A 324 11.69 -8.17 -12.32
CA TYR A 324 11.81 -6.72 -12.22
C TYR A 324 13.27 -6.24 -12.15
N VAL A 325 14.22 -7.12 -11.84
CA VAL A 325 15.64 -6.75 -11.81
C VAL A 325 16.22 -6.82 -13.23
N CYS A 326 16.69 -5.70 -13.78
CA CYS A 326 17.52 -5.77 -14.99
C CYS A 326 18.86 -6.43 -14.66
N GLU A 327 19.33 -7.31 -15.53
CA GLU A 327 20.73 -7.74 -15.52
C GLU A 327 21.61 -6.54 -15.91
N ASP A 328 22.79 -6.41 -15.30
CA ASP A 328 23.81 -5.46 -15.75
C ASP A 328 24.24 -5.87 -17.17
N GLU A 329 23.86 -5.11 -18.19
CA GLU A 329 24.34 -5.34 -19.56
C GLU A 329 25.87 -5.24 -19.66
N GLU A 330 26.52 -4.53 -18.73
CA GLU A 330 27.99 -4.45 -18.63
C GLU A 330 28.63 -5.74 -18.06
N ALA A 331 27.89 -6.57 -17.33
CA ALA A 331 28.40 -7.84 -16.79
C ALA A 331 28.47 -8.97 -17.85
N ARG A 332 27.86 -8.79 -19.03
CA ARG A 332 27.97 -9.71 -20.17
C ARG A 332 29.09 -9.34 -21.16
N SER A 333 29.74 -8.20 -20.95
CA SER A 333 30.73 -7.63 -21.87
C SER A 333 32.18 -7.67 -21.34
N MET A 334 32.40 -8.33 -20.20
CA MET A 334 33.71 -8.77 -19.70
C MET A 334 33.81 -10.28 -19.78
#